data_AF-A0A4Q9H9G6-F1
#
_entry.id   AF-A0A4Q9H9G6-F1
#
_cell.length_a   1.000
_cell.length_b   1.000
_cell.length_c   1.000
_cell.angle_alpha   90.00
_cell.angle_beta   90.00
_cell.angle_gamma   90.00
#
_symmetry.space_group_name_H-M   'P 1'
#
loop_
_entity.id
_entity.type
_entity.pdbx_description
1 polymer ?
#
loop_
_entity_poly.entity_id
_entity_poly.type
_entity_poly.pdbx_seq_one_letter_code
_entity_poly.pdbx_strand_id
1 'polypeptide(L)'
;MFDLTLKGLVGLNGYSNSIGQINSGLAIYSKLDAKGNLIVAERLGGGVTVGRPAFYQSQFLGGQGNLLGYRQLRFAGEQSVYNNLELRLKLGDFVNYVLPGQLGMMGLYDVGRVWKRAENSELWHHGVGGGLYFAPASLTVLRLIGAYSKEGWYPYFSLNFRY
;
A
#
# COMPACT_ATOMS: atom_id res chain seq x y z
N MET A 1 1.28 -8.36 11.35
CA MET A 1 2.48 -7.53 11.57
C MET A 1 2.00 -6.13 11.91
N PHE A 2 2.49 -5.56 12.99
CA PHE A 2 2.14 -4.20 13.42
C PHE A 2 3.41 -3.35 13.38
N ASP A 3 3.28 -2.12 12.90
CA ASP A 3 4.34 -1.13 12.87
C ASP A 3 3.83 0.21 13.45
N LEU A 4 4.68 0.85 14.25
CA LEU A 4 4.44 2.18 14.80
C LEU A 4 5.74 2.96 14.71
N THR A 5 5.69 4.12 14.05
CA THR A 5 6.82 5.02 13.91
C THR A 5 6.47 6.39 14.46
N LEU A 6 7.26 6.85 15.42
CA LEU A 6 7.18 8.20 15.99
C LEU A 6 8.41 8.99 15.56
N LYS A 7 8.23 10.18 15.02
CA LYS A 7 9.32 11.09 14.63
C LYS A 7 9.05 12.48 15.20
N GLY A 8 10.06 13.05 15.84
CA GLY A 8 10.10 14.47 16.21
C GLY A 8 11.24 15.13 15.46
N LEU A 9 10.93 16.17 14.70
CA LEU A 9 11.93 16.98 13.98
C LEU A 9 11.88 18.39 14.52
N VAL A 10 13.05 18.92 14.89
CA VAL A 10 13.19 20.29 15.42
C VAL A 10 13.84 21.16 14.35
N GLY A 11 13.26 22.33 14.11
CA GLY A 11 13.84 23.31 13.21
C GLY A 11 15.17 23.85 13.76
N LEU A 12 16.24 23.76 12.97
CA LEU A 12 17.59 24.21 13.36
C LEU A 12 17.86 25.68 13.00
N ASN A 13 16.97 26.31 12.23
CA ASN A 13 17.10 27.70 11.78
C ASN A 13 15.71 28.33 11.58
N GLY A 14 15.68 29.64 11.28
CA GLY A 14 14.44 30.39 11.05
C GLY A 14 13.63 29.98 9.82
N TYR A 15 14.14 29.09 8.97
CA TYR A 15 13.46 28.56 7.78
C TYR A 15 12.89 27.15 8.00
N SER A 16 13.32 26.47 9.06
CA SER A 16 12.96 25.08 9.35
C SER A 16 11.89 25.03 10.41
N ASN A 17 10.79 24.33 10.12
CA ASN A 17 9.71 24.16 11.07
C ASN A 17 9.91 22.90 11.90
N SER A 18 9.56 22.97 13.18
CA SER A 18 9.45 21.80 14.03
C SER A 18 8.16 21.05 13.73
N ILE A 19 8.26 19.72 13.60
CA ILE A 19 7.12 18.84 13.36
C ILE A 19 7.17 17.58 14.21
N GLY A 20 5.99 17.05 14.51
CA GLY A 20 5.82 15.70 15.03
C GLY A 20 5.10 14.85 13.99
N GLN A 21 5.52 13.61 13.82
CA GLN A 21 4.89 12.66 12.92
C GLN A 21 4.68 11.33 13.62
N ILE A 22 3.48 10.80 13.50
CA ILE A 22 3.09 9.48 13.99
C ILE A 22 2.56 8.71 12.78
N ASN A 23 3.12 7.54 12.52
CA ASN A 23 2.61 6.62 11.50
C ASN A 23 2.38 5.27 12.14
N SER A 24 1.26 4.63 11.80
CA SER A 24 0.96 3.27 12.23
C SER A 24 0.49 2.43 11.06
N GLY A 25 0.81 1.14 11.14
CA GLY A 25 0.42 0.15 10.16
C GLY A 25 0.11 -1.18 10.84
N LEU A 26 -0.86 -1.88 10.28
CA LEU A 26 -1.28 -3.21 10.69
C LEU A 26 -1.55 -4.03 9.45
N ALA A 27 -0.84 -5.13 9.29
CA ALA A 27 -1.05 -6.11 8.24
C ALA A 27 -1.50 -7.45 8.83
N ILE A 28 -2.65 -7.94 8.38
CA ILE A 28 -3.26 -9.21 8.78
C ILE A 28 -3.24 -10.13 7.55
N TYR A 29 -2.84 -11.38 7.76
CA TYR A 29 -2.82 -12.40 6.73
C TYR A 29 -3.58 -13.62 7.23
N SER A 30 -4.63 -14.00 6.51
CA SER A 30 -5.52 -15.10 6.88
C SER A 30 -5.63 -16.07 5.71
N LYS A 31 -5.35 -17.34 5.98
CA LYS A 31 -5.64 -18.43 5.03
C LYS A 31 -7.13 -18.76 5.14
N LEU A 32 -7.84 -18.74 4.02
CA LEU A 32 -9.27 -19.06 3.97
C LEU A 32 -9.52 -20.56 3.70
N ASP A 33 -8.49 -21.29 3.28
CA ASP A 33 -8.55 -22.72 3.05
C ASP A 33 -7.43 -23.47 3.80
N ALA A 34 -7.68 -24.75 4.11
CA ALA A 34 -6.72 -25.59 4.81
C ALA A 34 -5.40 -25.79 4.04
N LYS A 35 -5.46 -25.70 2.69
CA LYS A 35 -4.29 -25.85 1.81
C LYS A 35 -3.50 -24.55 1.63
N GLY A 36 -4.04 -23.40 2.06
CA GLY A 36 -3.41 -22.08 1.91
C GLY A 36 -3.35 -21.59 0.46
N ASN A 37 -4.23 -22.10 -0.41
CA ASN A 37 -4.36 -21.64 -1.78
C ASN A 37 -5.13 -20.30 -1.86
N LEU A 38 -5.96 -19.99 -0.86
CA LEU A 38 -6.71 -18.76 -0.78
C LEU A 38 -6.27 -17.97 0.45
N ILE A 39 -5.69 -16.79 0.22
CA ILE A 39 -5.17 -15.93 1.28
C ILE A 39 -5.84 -14.57 1.16
N VAL A 40 -6.38 -14.08 2.27
CA VAL A 40 -6.75 -12.68 2.43
C VAL A 40 -5.61 -11.97 3.15
N ALA A 41 -5.14 -10.88 2.56
CA ALA A 41 -4.20 -9.96 3.15
C ALA A 41 -4.91 -8.61 3.32
N GLU A 42 -5.03 -8.15 4.54
CA GLU A 42 -5.58 -6.84 4.86
C GLU A 42 -4.49 -5.97 5.46
N ARG A 43 -4.35 -4.74 4.96
CA ARG A 43 -3.42 -3.76 5.50
C ARG A 43 -4.16 -2.48 5.84
N LEU A 44 -4.18 -2.15 7.11
CA LEU A 44 -4.67 -0.88 7.64
C LEU A 44 -3.47 -0.02 7.98
N GLY A 45 -3.50 1.25 7.63
CA GLY A 45 -2.44 2.16 8.03
C GLY A 45 -2.85 3.60 7.95
N GLY A 46 -2.07 4.45 8.57
CA GLY A 46 -2.34 5.87 8.59
C GLY A 46 -1.22 6.64 9.25
N GLY A 47 -1.35 7.95 9.19
CA GLY A 47 -0.38 8.84 9.79
C GLY A 47 -0.97 10.19 10.11
N VAL A 48 -0.37 10.83 11.11
CA VAL A 48 -0.71 12.19 11.56
C VAL A 48 0.57 12.97 11.69
N THR A 49 0.59 14.15 11.08
CA THR A 49 1.68 15.11 11.16
C THR A 49 1.17 16.38 11.82
N VAL A 50 1.86 16.83 12.86
CA VAL A 50 1.54 18.04 13.63
C VAL A 50 2.68 19.05 13.54
N GLY A 51 2.38 20.33 13.78
CA GLY A 51 3.31 21.45 13.56
C GLY A 51 3.02 22.17 12.24
N ARG A 52 4.07 22.65 11.56
CA ARG A 52 3.99 23.31 10.25
C ARG A 52 4.80 22.53 9.22
N PRO A 53 4.33 21.35 8.78
CA PRO A 53 5.08 20.51 7.85
C PRO A 53 5.23 21.20 6.50
N ALA A 54 6.41 21.06 5.91
CA ALA A 54 6.57 21.30 4.49
C ALA A 54 5.85 20.21 3.69
N PHE A 55 5.56 20.47 2.40
CA PHE A 55 4.77 19.56 1.58
C PHE A 55 5.35 18.13 1.53
N TYR A 56 6.68 17.98 1.51
CA TYR A 56 7.35 16.66 1.47
C TYR A 56 7.29 15.91 2.81
N GLN A 57 6.87 16.57 3.88
CA GLN A 57 6.65 15.99 5.20
C GLN A 57 5.18 15.63 5.45
N SER A 58 4.31 15.91 4.47
CA SER A 58 2.90 15.52 4.51
C SER A 58 2.73 14.01 4.45
N GLN A 59 1.54 13.57 4.84
CA GLN A 59 1.05 12.22 4.66
C GLN A 59 0.47 12.09 3.25
N PHE A 60 0.90 11.06 2.53
CA PHE A 60 0.56 10.87 1.13
C PHE A 60 -0.24 9.61 0.87
N LEU A 61 -1.23 9.69 -0.01
CA LEU A 61 -1.95 8.55 -0.59
C LEU A 61 -1.79 8.54 -2.11
N GLY A 62 -1.70 7.35 -2.68
CA GLY A 62 -1.68 7.13 -4.11
C GLY A 62 -0.48 6.33 -4.58
N GLY A 63 -0.76 5.38 -5.47
CA GLY A 63 0.23 4.51 -6.10
C GLY A 63 0.55 3.28 -5.27
N GLN A 64 1.73 2.71 -5.51
CA GLN A 64 2.14 1.47 -4.90
C GLN A 64 2.39 1.67 -3.40
N GLY A 65 1.76 0.83 -2.59
CA GLY A 65 1.98 0.74 -1.14
C GLY A 65 0.81 1.17 -0.26
N ASN A 66 -0.14 1.95 -0.77
CA ASN A 66 -1.33 2.33 0.01
C ASN A 66 -2.62 2.59 -0.78
N LEU A 67 -2.58 2.95 -2.07
CA LEU A 67 -3.79 3.27 -2.83
C LEU A 67 -3.55 3.11 -4.33
N LEU A 68 -3.71 1.88 -4.83
CA LEU A 68 -3.56 1.55 -6.24
C LEU A 68 -4.69 2.17 -7.08
N GLY A 69 -4.43 2.35 -8.38
CA GLY A 69 -5.35 3.02 -9.31
C GLY A 69 -5.19 4.54 -9.33
N TYR A 70 -4.22 5.09 -8.61
CA TYR A 70 -3.84 6.50 -8.65
C TYR A 70 -2.34 6.65 -8.90
N ARG A 71 -1.94 7.85 -9.32
CA ARG A 71 -0.53 8.22 -9.43
C ARG A 71 0.15 8.16 -8.05
N GLN A 72 1.47 7.92 -8.05
CA GLN A 72 2.27 7.95 -6.82
C GLN A 72 2.18 9.32 -6.13
N LEU A 73 2.02 9.33 -4.80
CA LEU A 73 1.92 10.55 -3.98
C LEU A 73 0.82 11.54 -4.45
N ARG A 74 -0.31 11.01 -4.95
CA ARG A 74 -1.36 11.79 -5.60
C ARG A 74 -2.12 12.73 -4.66
N PHE A 75 -2.34 12.32 -3.43
CA PHE A 75 -3.07 13.07 -2.40
C PHE A 75 -2.14 13.35 -1.23
N ALA A 76 -2.19 14.57 -0.69
CA ALA A 76 -1.29 15.03 0.36
C ALA A 76 -2.05 15.81 1.44
N GLY A 77 -1.74 15.57 2.70
CA GLY A 77 -2.29 16.30 3.84
C GLY A 77 -1.57 16.01 5.13
N GLU A 78 -1.98 16.63 6.23
CA GLU A 78 -1.39 16.41 7.54
C GLU A 78 -1.80 15.06 8.14
N GLN A 79 -2.96 14.53 7.77
CA GLN A 79 -3.44 13.24 8.25
C GLN A 79 -3.84 12.35 7.08
N SER A 80 -3.61 11.06 7.20
CA SER A 80 -4.10 10.08 6.22
C SER A 80 -4.47 8.77 6.89
N VAL A 81 -5.41 8.06 6.28
CA VAL A 81 -5.73 6.68 6.61
C VAL A 81 -5.96 5.91 5.30
N TYR A 82 -5.61 4.64 5.30
CA TYR A 82 -5.87 3.74 4.19
C TYR A 82 -6.13 2.32 4.70
N ASN A 83 -6.91 1.59 3.91
CA ASN A 83 -7.16 0.17 4.02
C ASN A 83 -6.93 -0.46 2.65
N ASN A 84 -6.10 -1.49 2.60
CA ASN A 84 -5.83 -2.30 1.42
C ASN A 84 -6.31 -3.71 1.69
N LEU A 85 -7.32 -4.13 0.96
CA LEU A 85 -7.80 -5.50 0.97
C LEU A 85 -7.28 -6.21 -0.28
N GLU A 86 -6.49 -7.25 -0.08
CA GLU A 86 -5.93 -8.06 -1.15
C GLU A 86 -6.34 -9.53 -0.97
N LEU A 87 -6.97 -10.09 -1.99
CA LEU A 87 -7.30 -11.50 -2.07
C LEU A 87 -6.30 -12.18 -3.01
N ARG A 88 -5.66 -13.26 -2.58
CA ARG A 88 -4.71 -14.04 -3.38
C ARG A 88 -5.22 -15.45 -3.56
N LEU A 89 -5.28 -15.89 -4.81
CA LEU A 89 -5.62 -17.25 -5.18
C LEU A 89 -4.42 -17.90 -5.88
N LYS A 90 -3.86 -18.93 -5.27
CA LYS A 90 -2.89 -19.83 -5.89
C LYS A 90 -3.62 -20.66 -6.93
N LEU A 91 -3.21 -20.55 -8.19
CA LEU A 91 -3.76 -21.35 -9.28
C LEU A 91 -3.06 -22.70 -9.42
N GLY A 92 -1.74 -22.73 -9.17
CA GLY A 92 -0.97 -23.96 -9.26
C GLY A 92 0.51 -23.77 -8.99
N ASP A 93 1.18 -24.90 -8.81
CA ASP A 93 2.63 -24.96 -8.76
C ASP A 93 3.15 -25.26 -10.17
N PHE A 94 4.05 -24.40 -10.64
CA PHE A 94 4.78 -24.59 -11.88
C PHE A 94 6.00 -25.44 -11.57
N VAL A 95 5.91 -26.74 -11.84
CA VAL A 95 7.00 -27.71 -11.63
C VAL A 95 7.82 -27.81 -12.91
N ASN A 96 8.82 -26.95 -13.06
CA ASN A 96 9.78 -27.01 -14.17
C ASN A 96 11.17 -27.33 -13.63
N TYR A 97 11.94 -28.15 -14.34
CA TYR A 97 13.24 -28.68 -13.91
C TYR A 97 14.27 -27.56 -13.65
N VAL A 98 14.13 -26.42 -14.34
CA VAL A 98 15.06 -25.29 -14.23
C VAL A 98 14.59 -24.27 -13.17
N LEU A 99 13.28 -24.03 -13.04
CA LEU A 99 12.72 -23.00 -12.15
C LEU A 99 11.35 -23.44 -11.61
N PRO A 100 11.31 -24.16 -10.46
CA PRO A 100 10.05 -24.43 -9.78
C PRO A 100 9.49 -23.11 -9.24
N GLY A 101 8.18 -22.90 -9.31
CA GLY A 101 7.56 -21.67 -8.84
C GLY A 101 6.07 -21.80 -8.60
N GLN A 102 5.48 -20.75 -8.06
CA GLN A 102 4.04 -20.67 -7.87
C GLN A 102 3.44 -19.60 -8.78
N LEU A 103 2.33 -19.92 -9.44
CA LEU A 103 1.50 -18.96 -10.16
C LEU A 103 0.18 -18.75 -9.42
N GLY A 104 -0.25 -17.50 -9.33
CA GLY A 104 -1.54 -17.17 -8.78
C GLY A 104 -2.11 -15.86 -9.31
N MET A 105 -3.35 -15.60 -8.91
CA MET A 105 -4.07 -14.37 -9.20
C MET A 105 -4.25 -13.57 -7.91
N MET A 106 -4.50 -12.28 -8.07
CA MET A 106 -4.89 -11.41 -6.97
C MET A 106 -6.02 -10.47 -7.36
N GLY A 107 -6.89 -10.19 -6.41
CA GLY A 107 -7.88 -9.12 -6.43
C GLY A 107 -7.57 -8.11 -5.33
N LEU A 108 -7.88 -6.84 -5.59
CA LEU A 108 -7.48 -5.72 -4.75
C LEU A 108 -8.66 -4.77 -4.60
N TYR A 109 -8.84 -4.28 -3.38
CA TYR A 109 -9.74 -3.19 -3.07
C TYR A 109 -9.05 -2.27 -2.07
N ASP A 110 -8.66 -1.10 -2.54
CA ASP A 110 -7.96 -0.10 -1.77
C ASP A 110 -8.90 1.08 -1.50
N VAL A 111 -8.90 1.56 -0.27
CA VAL A 111 -9.63 2.75 0.13
C VAL A 111 -8.75 3.61 1.01
N GLY A 112 -8.78 4.93 0.82
CA GLY A 112 -8.03 5.84 1.65
C GLY A 112 -8.58 7.24 1.65
N ARG A 113 -8.27 7.98 2.71
CA ARG A 113 -8.64 9.38 2.86
C ARG A 113 -7.49 10.17 3.44
N VAL A 114 -7.37 11.39 2.95
CA VAL A 114 -6.40 12.38 3.42
C VAL A 114 -7.16 13.58 3.97
N TRP A 115 -6.62 14.18 5.03
CA TRP A 115 -7.14 15.42 5.59
C TRP A 115 -6.06 16.47 5.53
N LYS A 116 -6.41 17.61 4.95
CA LYS A 116 -5.59 18.80 4.92
C LYS A 116 -6.18 19.88 5.82
N ARG A 117 -5.34 20.57 6.58
CA ARG A 117 -5.79 21.69 7.44
C ARG A 117 -6.42 22.79 6.58
N ALA A 118 -7.51 23.36 7.09
CA ALA A 118 -8.33 24.37 6.42
C ALA A 118 -9.03 23.89 5.13
N GLU A 119 -9.09 22.59 4.88
CA GLU A 119 -9.90 21.99 3.82
C GLU A 119 -10.97 21.09 4.44
N ASN A 120 -12.24 21.34 4.12
CA ASN A 120 -13.33 20.46 4.54
C ASN A 120 -13.64 19.47 3.41
N SER A 121 -12.89 18.37 3.37
CA SER A 121 -13.07 17.30 2.38
C SER A 121 -13.54 16.03 3.06
N GLU A 122 -14.70 15.53 2.63
CA GLU A 122 -15.28 14.24 3.05
C GLU A 122 -14.97 13.09 2.08
N LEU A 123 -14.15 13.37 1.07
CA LEU A 123 -13.92 12.46 -0.03
C LEU A 123 -13.06 11.27 0.38
N TRP A 124 -13.60 10.07 0.17
CA TRP A 124 -12.84 8.83 0.19
C TRP A 124 -12.41 8.46 -1.22
N HIS A 125 -11.15 8.04 -1.33
CA HIS A 125 -10.56 7.59 -2.57
C HIS A 125 -10.60 6.07 -2.60
N HIS A 126 -11.18 5.52 -3.65
CA HIS A 126 -11.28 4.08 -3.85
C HIS A 126 -10.50 3.68 -5.10
N GLY A 127 -9.84 2.54 -5.02
CA GLY A 127 -9.16 1.87 -6.12
C GLY A 127 -9.51 0.39 -6.10
N VAL A 128 -9.85 -0.17 -7.25
CA VAL A 128 -10.14 -1.61 -7.37
C VAL A 128 -9.25 -2.17 -8.46
N GLY A 129 -8.76 -3.39 -8.30
CA GLY A 129 -7.92 -3.96 -9.32
C GLY A 129 -7.69 -5.44 -9.14
N GLY A 130 -6.82 -5.96 -10.00
CA GLY A 130 -6.44 -7.35 -9.96
C GLY A 130 -5.24 -7.61 -10.85
N GLY A 131 -4.71 -8.80 -10.73
CA GLY A 131 -3.46 -9.13 -11.39
C GLY A 131 -3.04 -10.57 -11.20
N LEU A 132 -1.85 -10.84 -11.70
CA LEU A 132 -1.16 -12.12 -11.56
C LEU A 132 0.07 -11.92 -10.70
N TYR A 133 0.42 -12.96 -9.94
CA TYR A 133 1.76 -13.07 -9.38
C TYR A 133 2.42 -14.38 -9.78
N PHE A 134 3.73 -14.30 -9.94
CA PHE A 134 4.59 -15.44 -10.17
C PHE A 134 5.72 -15.41 -9.16
N ALA A 135 5.90 -16.49 -8.41
CA ALA A 135 6.92 -16.62 -7.38
C ALA A 135 7.90 -17.74 -7.74
N PRO A 136 8.92 -17.47 -8.58
CA PRO A 136 9.95 -18.44 -8.90
C PRO A 136 10.86 -18.72 -7.70
N ALA A 137 11.16 -20.00 -7.47
CA ALA A 137 12.01 -20.53 -6.41
C ALA A 137 11.64 -20.06 -4.99
N SER A 138 10.44 -19.50 -4.78
CA SER A 138 10.02 -18.82 -3.53
C SER A 138 10.94 -17.68 -3.05
N LEU A 139 11.97 -17.32 -3.83
CA LEU A 139 12.95 -16.27 -3.52
C LEU A 139 12.47 -14.91 -3.99
N THR A 140 11.75 -14.86 -5.10
CA THR A 140 11.29 -13.62 -5.73
C THR A 140 9.80 -13.71 -5.99
N VAL A 141 9.12 -12.58 -5.91
CA VAL A 141 7.71 -12.45 -6.30
C VAL A 141 7.58 -11.35 -7.34
N LEU A 142 7.21 -11.76 -8.55
CA LEU A 142 6.78 -10.91 -9.65
C LEU A 142 5.28 -10.65 -9.49
N ARG A 143 4.85 -9.39 -9.59
CA ARG A 143 3.42 -9.03 -9.61
C ARG A 143 3.15 -8.13 -10.80
N LEU A 144 2.10 -8.46 -11.53
CA LEU A 144 1.54 -7.68 -12.64
C LEU A 144 0.11 -7.35 -12.28
N ILE A 145 -0.17 -6.08 -12.03
CA ILE A 145 -1.47 -5.60 -11.52
C ILE A 145 -1.98 -4.50 -12.43
N GLY A 146 -3.27 -4.55 -12.75
CA GLY A 146 -4.02 -3.39 -13.24
C GLY A 146 -4.98 -2.93 -12.16
N ALA A 147 -4.96 -1.64 -11.82
CA ALA A 147 -5.94 -1.05 -10.91
C ALA A 147 -6.65 0.14 -11.56
N TYR A 148 -7.93 0.24 -11.28
CA TYR A 148 -8.84 1.25 -11.78
C TYR A 148 -9.32 2.15 -10.63
N SER A 149 -9.40 3.44 -10.90
CA SER A 149 -10.03 4.42 -10.03
C SER A 149 -10.81 5.45 -10.85
N LYS A 150 -11.31 6.49 -10.19
CA LYS A 150 -11.90 7.66 -10.86
C LYS A 150 -10.95 8.37 -11.84
N GLU A 151 -9.63 8.17 -11.71
CA GLU A 151 -8.62 8.76 -12.61
C GLU A 151 -8.26 7.83 -13.79
N GLY A 152 -8.85 6.63 -13.86
CA GLY A 152 -8.64 5.66 -14.94
C GLY A 152 -7.83 4.44 -14.51
N TRP A 153 -7.25 3.77 -15.51
CA TRP A 153 -6.46 2.55 -15.34
C TRP A 153 -4.97 2.83 -15.16
N TYR A 154 -4.37 2.21 -14.15
CA TYR A 154 -2.94 2.27 -13.88
C TYR A 154 -2.36 0.85 -13.79
N PRO A 155 -1.37 0.52 -14.65
CA PRO A 155 -0.62 -0.72 -14.55
C PRO A 155 0.51 -0.61 -13.53
N TYR A 156 0.75 -1.68 -12.78
CA TYR A 156 1.83 -1.80 -11.81
C TYR A 156 2.60 -3.10 -12.05
N PHE A 157 3.91 -2.98 -12.09
CA PHE A 157 4.85 -4.09 -12.12
C PHE A 157 5.74 -4.01 -10.89
N SER A 158 5.87 -5.11 -10.15
CA SER A 158 6.78 -5.16 -9.01
C SER A 158 7.53 -6.47 -8.93
N LEU A 159 8.77 -6.36 -8.47
CA LEU A 159 9.70 -7.46 -8.23
C LEU A 159 10.16 -7.35 -6.79
N ASN A 160 9.73 -8.28 -5.93
CA ASN A 160 10.13 -8.28 -4.52
C ASN A 160 11.02 -9.50 -4.26
N PHE A 161 12.22 -9.25 -3.73
CA PHE A 161 13.11 -10.29 -3.26
C PHE A 161 12.86 -10.58 -1.79
N ARG A 162 12.77 -11.86 -1.44
CA ARG A 162 12.80 -12.35 -0.06
C ARG A 162 14.27 -12.65 0.27
N TYR A 163 14.92 -11.74 0.99
CA TYR A 163 16.24 -11.94 1.61
C TYR A 163 16.11 -11.89 3.13
#